data_AF-A0A8H6LEU9-F1
#
_entry.id   AF-A0A8H6LEU9-F1
#
_cell.length_a   1.000
_cell.length_b   1.000
_cell.length_c   1.000
_cell.angle_alpha   90.00
_cell.angle_beta   90.00
_cell.angle_gamma   90.00
#
_symmetry.space_group_name_H-M   'P 1'
#
loop_
_entity.id
_entity.type
_entity.pdbx_description
1 polymer ?
#
loop_
_entity_poly.entity_id
_entity_poly.type
_entity_poly.pdbx_seq_one_letter_code
_entity_poly.pdbx_strand_id
1 'polypeptide(L)'
;MSFDKQTLTKDDAFFDDAGSTPTTVDGVGQMVFFKACYIRVYKTEDTTKAVKKYPTSDGEGRVERGTTLVFEGIGGKVKKG
;
A
#
# COMPACT_ATOMS: atom_id res chain seq x y z
N MET A 1 -14.15 -4.14 6.07
CA MET A 1 -12.79 -4.39 5.53
C MET A 1 -12.13 -3.04 5.33
N SER A 2 -11.01 -2.81 6.00
CA SER A 2 -10.28 -1.55 5.97
C SER A 2 -8.80 -1.86 6.08
N PHE A 3 -8.00 -1.29 5.19
CA PHE A 3 -6.55 -1.26 5.39
C PHE A 3 -6.25 -0.32 6.56
N ASP A 4 -5.63 -0.83 7.62
CA ASP A 4 -5.19 -0.04 8.76
C ASP A 4 -3.72 0.32 8.59
N LYS A 5 -3.45 1.62 8.39
CA LYS A 5 -2.10 2.12 8.18
C LYS A 5 -1.41 2.27 9.53
N GLN A 6 -0.31 1.56 9.71
CA GLN A 6 0.57 1.67 10.86
C GLN A 6 1.82 2.47 10.50
N THR A 7 2.53 2.94 11.54
CA THR A 7 3.83 3.58 11.40
C THR A 7 4.83 2.60 10.79
N LEU A 8 5.59 3.06 9.80
CA LEU A 8 6.61 2.24 9.16
C LEU A 8 7.71 1.88 10.18
N THR A 9 8.02 0.59 10.28
CA THR A 9 9.06 0.07 11.18
C THR A 9 10.37 -0.25 10.46
N LYS A 10 10.35 -0.25 9.12
CA LYS A 10 11.50 -0.56 8.27
C LYS A 10 12.27 0.70 7.88
N ASP A 11 13.58 0.55 7.75
CA ASP A 11 14.49 1.60 7.32
C ASP A 11 14.58 1.69 5.79
N ASP A 12 15.40 2.60 5.28
CA ASP A 12 15.53 2.87 3.85
C ASP A 12 16.16 1.70 3.10
N ALA A 13 17.15 1.03 3.71
CA ALA A 13 17.84 -0.12 3.13
C ALA A 13 16.88 -1.28 2.83
N PHE A 14 15.81 -1.43 3.62
CA PHE A 14 14.77 -2.42 3.35
C PHE A 14 14.09 -2.22 1.98
N PHE A 15 14.11 -1.01 1.41
CA PHE A 15 13.46 -0.65 0.15
C PHE A 15 14.42 -0.56 -1.06
N ASP A 16 15.69 -0.92 -0.91
CA ASP A 16 16.67 -0.84 -2.01
C ASP A 16 16.26 -1.69 -3.23
N ASP A 17 15.60 -2.82 -2.98
CA ASP A 17 15.05 -3.75 -3.97
C ASP A 17 13.52 -3.60 -4.15
N ALA A 18 12.89 -2.58 -3.54
CA ALA A 18 11.45 -2.42 -3.59
C ALA A 18 10.96 -1.95 -4.96
N GLY A 19 9.76 -2.43 -5.33
CA GLY A 19 9.06 -1.97 -6.53
C GLY A 19 8.71 -0.49 -6.43
N SER A 20 8.66 0.18 -7.58
CA SER A 20 8.28 1.59 -7.67
C SER A 20 6.78 1.77 -7.89
N THR A 21 6.26 2.92 -7.51
CA THR A 21 4.91 3.36 -7.89
C THR A 21 4.84 3.84 -9.36
N PRO A 22 3.67 3.76 -10.01
CA PRO A 22 2.41 3.23 -9.50
C PRO A 22 2.39 1.70 -9.44
N THR A 23 1.74 1.13 -8.43
CA THR A 23 1.56 -0.32 -8.33
C THR A 23 0.26 -0.68 -7.62
N THR A 24 -0.25 -1.87 -7.90
CA THR A 24 -1.48 -2.41 -7.31
C THR A 24 -1.18 -3.66 -6.51
N VAL A 25 -1.79 -3.76 -5.33
CA VAL A 25 -1.67 -4.92 -4.45
C VAL A 25 -3.05 -5.40 -4.06
N ASP A 26 -3.39 -6.59 -4.54
CA ASP A 26 -4.56 -7.33 -4.05
C ASP A 26 -4.22 -8.01 -2.73
N GLY A 27 -5.12 -7.86 -1.76
CA GLY A 27 -5.00 -8.46 -0.46
C GLY A 27 -5.21 -9.96 -0.52
N VAL A 28 -4.26 -10.70 0.02
CA VAL A 28 -4.33 -12.13 0.34
C VAL A 28 -3.90 -12.40 1.80
N GLY A 29 -3.81 -11.37 2.64
CA GLY A 29 -3.40 -11.46 4.04
C GLY A 29 -1.91 -11.14 4.29
N GLN A 30 -1.21 -10.63 3.28
CA GLN A 30 0.21 -10.24 3.36
C GLN A 30 0.41 -8.86 3.98
N MET A 31 1.60 -8.63 4.54
CA MET A 31 2.05 -7.30 4.92
C MET A 31 2.54 -6.52 3.70
N VAL A 32 2.27 -5.22 3.67
CA VAL A 32 2.88 -4.29 2.72
C VAL A 32 3.58 -3.17 3.48
N PHE A 33 4.74 -2.78 2.98
CA PHE A 33 5.54 -1.67 3.45
C PHE A 33 5.65 -0.67 2.31
N PHE A 34 5.55 0.62 2.61
CA PHE A 34 5.62 1.65 1.57
C PHE A 34 6.26 2.95 2.07
N LYS A 35 6.90 3.66 1.14
CA LYS A 35 7.46 5.00 1.34
C LYS A 35 7.03 5.95 0.23
N ALA A 36 6.81 7.21 0.59
CA ALA A 36 6.40 8.29 -0.30
C ALA A 36 5.21 7.93 -1.21
N CYS A 37 4.24 7.17 -0.68
CA CYS A 37 3.11 6.67 -1.44
C CYS A 37 1.81 7.38 -1.05
N TYR A 38 1.06 7.80 -2.05
CA TYR A 38 -0.36 8.09 -1.95
C TYR A 38 -1.14 6.79 -2.17
N ILE A 39 -2.09 6.47 -1.29
CA ILE A 39 -2.78 5.16 -1.31
C ILE A 39 -4.28 5.35 -1.53
N ARG A 40 -4.83 4.57 -2.44
CA ARG A 40 -6.28 4.38 -2.57
C ARG A 40 -6.64 2.94 -2.20
N VAL A 41 -7.59 2.80 -1.30
CA VAL A 41 -8.12 1.51 -0.86
C VAL A 41 -9.43 1.25 -1.58
N TYR A 42 -9.57 0.08 -2.18
CA TYR A 42 -10.75 -0.39 -2.90
C TYR A 42 -11.21 -1.73 -2.34
N LYS A 43 -12.46 -2.09 -2.66
CA LYS A 43 -12.90 -3.48 -2.56
C LYS A 43 -12.45 -4.19 -3.84
N THR A 44 -11.93 -5.41 -3.75
CA THR A 44 -11.36 -6.11 -4.92
C THR A 44 -12.37 -6.29 -6.06
N GLU A 45 -13.65 -6.46 -5.75
CA GLU A 45 -14.73 -6.62 -6.74
C GLU A 45 -15.32 -5.27 -7.21
N ASP A 46 -14.91 -4.15 -6.61
CA ASP A 46 -15.38 -2.81 -6.98
C ASP A 46 -14.25 -1.77 -6.80
N THR A 47 -13.54 -1.52 -7.90
CA THR A 47 -12.48 -0.52 -8.00
C THR A 47 -12.98 0.84 -8.54
N THR A 48 -14.29 1.02 -8.72
CA THR A 48 -14.85 2.26 -9.27
C THR A 48 -14.74 3.43 -8.28
N LYS A 49 -14.82 3.14 -6.98
CA LYS A 49 -14.74 4.14 -5.91
C LYS A 49 -13.86 3.67 -4.77
N ALA A 50 -12.86 4.48 -4.45
CA ALA A 50 -12.00 4.22 -3.29
C ALA A 50 -12.82 4.37 -1.99
N VAL A 51 -12.75 3.36 -1.13
CA VAL A 51 -13.39 3.36 0.20
C VAL A 51 -12.58 4.18 1.21
N LYS A 52 -11.27 4.32 0.99
CA LYS A 52 -10.38 5.15 1.80
C LYS A 52 -9.23 5.66 0.96
N LYS A 53 -8.72 6.84 1.31
CA LYS A 53 -7.55 7.45 0.69
C LYS A 53 -6.58 7.84 1.79
N TYR A 54 -5.30 7.61 1.56
CA TYR A 54 -4.23 8.12 2.41
C TYR A 54 -3.39 9.10 1.58
N PRO A 55 -3.15 10.32 2.08
CA PRO A 55 -2.23 11.24 1.43
C PRO A 55 -0.82 10.63 1.39
N THR A 56 0.06 11.21 0.57
CA THR A 56 1.46 10.79 0.45
C THR A 56 2.08 10.64 1.83
N SER A 57 2.42 9.41 2.17
CA SER A 57 3.00 9.08 3.47
C SER A 57 3.74 7.76 3.41
N ASP A 58 4.50 7.52 4.47
CA ASP A 58 5.14 6.25 4.74
C ASP A 58 4.24 5.43 5.67
N GLY A 59 4.41 4.11 5.63
CA GLY A 59 3.70 3.22 6.52
C GLY A 59 3.83 1.77 6.17
N GLU A 60 3.17 0.96 6.98
CA GLU A 60 2.99 -0.45 6.76
C GLU A 60 1.58 -0.88 7.16
N GLY A 61 1.17 -2.05 6.70
CA GLY A 61 -0.10 -2.63 7.14
C GLY A 61 -0.38 -3.96 6.47
N ARG A 62 -1.28 -4.72 7.08
CA ARG A 62 -1.76 -5.98 6.52
C ARG A 62 -2.87 -5.72 5.50
N VAL A 63 -2.77 -6.35 4.33
CA VAL A 63 -3.78 -6.24 3.27
C VAL A 63 -4.64 -7.49 3.27
N GLU A 64 -5.79 -7.39 3.92
CA GLU A 64 -6.74 -8.51 4.03
C GLU A 64 -7.39 -8.85 2.69
N ARG A 65 -7.79 -10.13 2.55
CA ARG A 65 -8.49 -10.62 1.36
C ARG A 65 -9.75 -9.80 1.09
N GLY A 66 -9.97 -9.45 -0.18
CA GLY A 66 -11.08 -8.59 -0.63
C GLY A 66 -10.78 -7.08 -0.56
N THR A 67 -9.55 -6.70 -0.21
CA THR A 67 -9.06 -5.31 -0.30
C THR A 67 -8.05 -5.19 -1.43
N THR A 68 -8.19 -4.17 -2.29
CA THR A 68 -7.18 -3.84 -3.30
C THR A 68 -6.60 -2.47 -2.99
N LEU A 69 -5.28 -2.37 -2.92
CA LEU A 69 -4.55 -1.12 -2.71
C LEU A 69 -3.92 -0.67 -4.01
N VAL A 70 -4.11 0.61 -4.35
CA VAL A 70 -3.37 1.27 -5.41
C VAL A 70 -2.43 2.27 -4.76
N PHE A 71 -1.14 2.09 -5.00
CA PHE A 71 -0.07 2.96 -4.56
C PHE A 71 0.34 3.86 -5.73
N GLU A 72 0.31 5.16 -5.51
CA GLU A 72 0.73 6.21 -6.45
C GLU A 72 1.74 7.14 -5.78
N GLY A 73 2.32 8.09 -6.51
CA GLY A 73 3.31 9.05 -6.00
C GLY A 73 4.61 8.99 -6.78
N ILE A 74 5.30 10.12 -6.91
CA ILE A 74 6.58 10.19 -7.63
C ILE A 74 7.67 9.63 -6.73
N GLY A 75 8.37 8.59 -7.20
CA GLY A 75 9.46 7.96 -6.43
C GLY A 75 9.00 7.10 -5.25
N GLY A 76 7.71 6.76 -5.19
CA GLY A 76 7.19 5.89 -4.15
C GLY A 76 7.77 4.47 -4.26
N LYS A 77 7.97 3.84 -3.10
CA LYS A 77 8.51 2.48 -2.97
C LYS A 77 7.50 1.59 -2.26
N VAL A 78 7.31 0.37 -2.76
CA VAL A 78 6.39 -0.61 -2.18
C VAL A 78 7.05 -1.98 -2.14
N LYS A 79 7.02 -2.61 -0.96
CA LYS A 79 7.54 -3.96 -0.74
C LYS A 79 6.48 -4.82 -0.06
N LYS A 80 6.32 -6.06 -0.56
CA LYS A 80 5.43 -7.06 0.01
C LYS A 80 6.25 -7.93 0.98
N GLY A 81 5.74 -8.17 2.18
CA GLY A 81 6.33 -9.05 3.18
C GLY A 81 5.88 -10.50 3.05
#